data_AF-A0A820K427-F1
#
_entry.id   AF-A0A820K427-F1
#
_cell.length_a   1.000
_cell.length_b   1.000
_cell.length_c   1.000
_cell.angle_alpha   90.00
_cell.angle_beta   90.00
_cell.angle_gamma   90.00
#
_symmetry.space_group_name_H-M   'P 1'
#
loop_
_entity.id
_entity.type
_entity.pdbx_description
1 polymer ?
#
loop_
_entity_poly.entity_id
_entity_poly.type
_entity_poly.pdbx_seq_one_letter_code
_entity_poly.pdbx_strand_id
1 'polypeptide(L)'
;DDVVYYSHPFEFELWYKPALVSADHELPRMPKIYFQVASQDVWNRHRVEGYTYIDIPSLPGFYNEELSCWRPRGDSIFNELRRFYIGGSNELEDISYVSIPKQFESEKNNNTPLSRFGFRTVSTGLLNIRLNVVFQSQTLAMEHTKRVGARSA
;
A
#
# COMPACT_ATOMS: atom_id res chain seq x y z
N ASP A 1 -17.81 -7.28 -22.23
CA ASP A 1 -17.40 -8.19 -21.15
C ASP A 1 -16.13 -8.92 -21.51
N ASP A 2 -15.00 -8.20 -21.51
CA ASP A 2 -13.66 -8.80 -21.59
C ASP A 2 -12.93 -8.38 -20.31
N VAL A 3 -12.98 -9.24 -19.29
CA VAL A 3 -12.20 -9.05 -18.06
C VAL A 3 -10.88 -9.79 -18.25
N VAL A 4 -9.83 -9.04 -18.56
CA VAL A 4 -8.47 -9.61 -18.64
C VAL A 4 -7.96 -9.78 -17.22
N TYR A 5 -7.87 -11.03 -16.77
CA TYR A 5 -7.21 -11.37 -15.50
C TYR A 5 -5.70 -11.31 -15.71
N TYR A 6 -5.11 -10.15 -15.46
CA TYR A 6 -3.66 -10.02 -15.42
C TYR A 6 -3.14 -10.49 -14.06
N SER A 7 -2.42 -11.62 -14.04
CA SER A 7 -1.69 -12.09 -12.87
C SER A 7 -0.21 -12.09 -13.20
N HIS A 8 0.58 -11.32 -12.45
CA HIS A 8 2.03 -11.29 -12.59
C HIS A 8 2.65 -11.72 -11.27
N PRO A 9 3.23 -12.94 -11.18
CA PRO A 9 3.98 -13.33 -10.00
C PRO A 9 5.27 -12.53 -9.93
N PHE A 10 5.61 -12.04 -8.75
CA PHE A 10 6.90 -11.42 -8.48
C PHE A 10 7.43 -11.94 -7.14
N GLU A 11 8.75 -12.00 -7.05
CA GLU A 11 9.45 -12.50 -5.87
C GLU A 11 10.47 -11.44 -5.43
N PHE A 12 10.57 -11.23 -4.13
CA PHE A 12 11.55 -10.35 -3.54
C PHE A 12 11.99 -10.91 -2.19
N GLU A 13 13.25 -10.66 -1.83
CA GLU A 13 13.84 -11.10 -0.59
C GLU A 13 14.24 -9.88 0.24
N LEU A 14 13.92 -9.91 1.53
CA LEU A 14 14.23 -8.83 2.46
C LEU A 14 15.17 -9.32 3.55
N TRP A 15 16.26 -8.59 3.73
CA TRP A 15 17.29 -8.89 4.71
C TRP A 15 17.22 -7.92 5.87
N TYR A 16 17.00 -8.43 7.07
CA TYR A 16 17.12 -7.63 8.28
C TYR A 16 18.59 -7.57 8.72
N LYS A 17 19.13 -6.35 8.85
CA LYS A 17 20.51 -6.11 9.31
C LYS A 17 20.47 -5.43 10.69
N PRO A 18 20.58 -6.20 11.80
CA PRO A 18 20.46 -5.66 13.15
C PRO A 18 21.46 -4.53 13.45
N ALA A 19 22.66 -4.59 12.88
CA ALA A 19 23.72 -3.60 13.09
C ALA A 19 23.39 -2.18 12.58
N LEU A 20 22.36 -2.03 11.74
CA LEU A 20 21.94 -0.74 11.18
C LEU A 20 20.77 -0.09 11.95
N VAL A 21 20.21 -0.78 12.95
CA VAL A 21 19.11 -0.27 13.77
C VAL A 21 19.69 0.33 15.04
N SER A 22 19.49 1.64 15.22
CA SER A 22 19.93 2.39 16.41
C SER A 22 19.33 1.84 17.71
N ALA A 23 20.04 2.05 18.82
CA ALA A 23 19.93 1.49 20.18
C ALA A 23 18.56 1.16 20.82
N ASP A 24 17.44 1.58 20.23
CA ASP A 24 16.11 1.16 20.63
C ASP A 24 15.90 -0.24 20.03
N HIS A 25 16.03 -1.31 20.83
CA HIS A 25 15.88 -2.73 20.44
C HIS A 25 14.45 -3.11 19.96
N GLU A 26 13.76 -2.23 19.26
CA GLU A 26 12.46 -2.47 18.69
C GLU A 26 12.60 -3.10 17.30
N LEU A 27 11.94 -4.23 17.11
CA LEU A 27 11.81 -4.82 15.77
C LEU A 27 11.16 -3.83 14.82
N PRO A 28 11.66 -3.75 13.57
CA PRO A 28 11.06 -2.91 12.55
C PRO A 28 9.60 -3.29 12.32
N ARG A 29 8.79 -2.30 11.92
CA ARG A 29 7.44 -2.58 11.42
C ARG A 29 7.54 -3.46 10.18
N MET A 30 6.50 -4.27 9.96
CA MET A 30 6.43 -5.07 8.74
C MET A 30 6.48 -4.17 7.51
N PRO A 31 7.17 -4.60 6.44
CA PRO A 31 7.22 -3.83 5.20
C PRO A 31 5.81 -3.64 4.63
N LYS A 32 5.58 -2.49 3.98
CA LYS A 32 4.33 -2.20 3.27
C LYS A 32 4.55 -2.34 1.78
N ILE A 33 3.58 -2.93 1.08
CA ILE A 33 3.51 -2.96 -0.37
C ILE A 33 2.43 -1.97 -0.79
N TYR A 34 2.79 -1.05 -1.68
CA TYR A 34 1.87 -0.08 -2.26
C TYR A 34 1.54 -0.49 -3.69
N PHE A 35 0.28 -0.31 -4.07
CA PHE A 35 -0.22 -0.61 -5.40
C PHE A 35 -0.77 0.65 -6.05
N GLN A 36 -0.33 0.91 -7.27
CA GLN A 36 -0.96 1.84 -8.20
C GLN A 36 -1.53 1.01 -9.34
N VAL A 37 -2.85 0.91 -9.38
CA VAL A 37 -3.59 0.23 -10.43
C VAL A 37 -3.82 1.21 -11.56
N ALA A 38 -3.26 0.91 -12.73
CA ALA A 38 -3.41 1.71 -13.93
C ALA A 38 -4.04 0.90 -15.06
N SER A 39 -4.81 1.57 -15.92
CA SER A 39 -5.34 0.99 -17.15
C SER A 39 -4.85 1.77 -18.36
N GLN A 40 -4.80 1.07 -19.49
CA GLN A 40 -4.53 1.65 -20.80
C GLN A 40 -5.72 1.32 -21.70
N ASP A 41 -6.22 2.30 -22.44
CA ASP A 41 -7.31 2.08 -23.40
C ASP A 41 -6.83 1.91 -24.84
N VAL A 42 -7.77 1.66 -25.74
CA VAL A 42 -7.53 1.42 -27.18
C VAL A 42 -6.89 2.62 -27.90
N TRP A 43 -6.95 3.82 -27.32
CA TRP A 43 -6.28 5.02 -27.84
C TRP A 43 -4.92 5.24 -27.18
N ASN A 44 -4.37 4.22 -26.50
CA ASN A 44 -3.09 4.26 -25.80
C ASN A 44 -3.06 5.31 -24.67
N ARG A 45 -4.22 5.71 -24.14
CA ARG A 45 -4.30 6.66 -23.03
C ARG A 45 -4.16 5.90 -21.72
N HIS A 46 -3.28 6.38 -20.86
CA HIS A 46 -3.03 5.79 -19.54
C HIS A 46 -3.82 6.55 -18.48
N ARG A 47 -4.37 5.82 -17.50
CA ARG A 47 -5.07 6.42 -16.37
C ARG A 47 -4.88 5.61 -15.11
N VAL A 48 -4.82 6.30 -13.97
CA VAL A 48 -4.87 5.65 -12.67
C VAL A 48 -6.32 5.28 -12.34
N GLU A 49 -6.53 4.01 -12.05
CA GLU A 49 -7.80 3.44 -11.61
C GLU A 49 -7.90 3.39 -10.09
N GLY A 50 -6.78 3.27 -9.39
CA GLY A 50 -6.78 3.33 -7.94
C GLY A 50 -5.44 3.08 -7.30
N TYR A 51 -5.41 3.36 -6.01
CA TYR A 51 -4.33 3.10 -5.10
C TYR A 51 -4.83 2.21 -3.96
N THR A 52 -3.95 1.35 -3.47
CA THR A 52 -4.18 0.61 -2.23
C THR A 52 -2.84 0.17 -1.65
N TYR A 53 -2.85 -0.40 -0.45
CA TYR A 53 -1.66 -0.89 0.21
C TYR A 53 -1.97 -2.09 1.10
N ILE A 54 -0.94 -2.87 1.40
CA ILE A 54 -1.00 -3.96 2.38
C ILE A 54 0.31 -4.03 3.15
N ASP A 55 0.22 -4.31 4.45
CA ASP A 55 1.38 -4.66 5.26
C ASP A 55 1.69 -6.15 5.07
N ILE A 56 2.96 -6.51 4.84
CA ILE A 56 3.34 -7.92 4.73
C ILE A 56 2.94 -8.63 6.04
N PRO A 57 2.21 -9.77 5.96
CA PRO A 57 1.81 -10.52 7.14
C PRO A 57 3.01 -10.86 8.03
N SER A 58 2.87 -10.58 9.32
CA SER A 58 3.92 -10.83 10.32
C SER A 58 4.09 -12.31 10.71
N LEU A 59 3.34 -13.20 10.08
CA LEU A 59 3.44 -14.64 10.24
C LEU A 59 3.69 -15.27 8.87
N PRO A 60 4.52 -16.32 8.79
CA PRO A 60 4.70 -17.05 7.54
C PRO A 60 3.41 -17.80 7.19
N GLY A 61 3.12 -17.91 5.90
CA GLY A 61 1.91 -18.58 5.44
C GLY A 61 1.46 -18.15 4.05
N PHE A 62 0.26 -18.62 3.71
CA PHE A 62 -0.45 -18.29 2.47
C PHE A 62 -1.63 -17.37 2.81
N TYR A 63 -1.73 -16.25 2.10
CA TYR A 63 -2.74 -15.23 2.33
C TYR A 63 -3.43 -14.87 1.01
N ASN A 64 -4.76 -14.79 1.06
CA ASN A 64 -5.59 -14.29 -0.04
C ASN A 64 -6.36 -13.09 0.48
N GLU A 65 -6.01 -11.90 0.01
CA GLU A 65 -6.54 -10.65 0.52
C GLU A 65 -7.23 -9.88 -0.60
N GLU A 66 -8.39 -9.31 -0.28
CA GLU A 66 -9.15 -8.44 -1.17
C GLU A 66 -9.01 -6.99 -0.68
N LEU A 67 -8.28 -6.18 -1.44
CA LEU A 67 -7.97 -4.82 -1.06
C LEU A 67 -8.88 -3.82 -1.78
N SER A 68 -9.59 -2.99 -1.01
CA SER A 68 -10.31 -1.84 -1.57
C SER A 68 -9.34 -0.82 -2.16
N CYS A 69 -9.60 -0.42 -3.40
CA CYS A 69 -8.87 0.64 -4.08
C CYS A 69 -9.64 1.96 -4.05
N TRP A 70 -8.89 3.05 -4.04
CA TRP A 70 -9.43 4.40 -4.14
C TRP A 70 -8.53 5.28 -5.01
N ARG A 71 -9.08 6.33 -5.61
CA ARG A 71 -8.30 7.33 -6.35
C ARG A 71 -8.65 8.75 -5.88
N PRO A 72 -7.74 9.73 -6.02
CA PRO A 72 -8.08 11.12 -5.79
C PRO A 72 -9.14 11.59 -6.79
N ARG A 73 -10.09 12.38 -6.29
CA ARG A 73 -11.11 13.05 -7.09
C ARG A 73 -10.84 14.54 -7.06
N GLY A 74 -10.70 15.14 -8.23
CA GLY A 74 -10.55 16.59 -8.31
C GLY A 74 -11.86 17.31 -8.01
N ASP A 75 -11.77 18.58 -7.60
CA ASP A 75 -12.94 19.35 -7.18
C ASP A 75 -13.90 19.73 -8.32
N SER A 76 -13.39 19.78 -9.54
CA SER A 76 -14.18 20.14 -10.72
C SER A 76 -14.57 18.93 -11.56
N ILE A 77 -15.77 18.99 -12.15
CA ILE A 77 -16.25 18.06 -13.18
C ILE A 77 -15.28 17.96 -14.37
N PHE A 78 -14.52 19.02 -14.66
CA PHE A 78 -13.53 19.03 -15.72
C PHE A 78 -12.43 17.97 -15.52
N ASN A 79 -12.13 17.58 -14.28
CA ASN A 79 -11.12 16.54 -14.03
C ASN A 79 -11.61 15.17 -14.49
N GLU A 80 -12.88 14.85 -14.25
CA GLU A 80 -13.46 13.58 -14.74
C GLU A 80 -13.62 13.60 -16.27
N LEU A 81 -13.97 14.74 -16.85
CA LEU A 81 -14.00 14.89 -18.32
C LEU A 81 -12.60 14.73 -18.94
N ARG A 82 -11.56 15.35 -18.36
CA ARG A 82 -10.17 15.17 -18.81
C ARG A 82 -9.74 13.71 -18.72
N ARG A 83 -10.07 13.04 -17.61
CA ARG A 83 -9.81 11.62 -17.42
C ARG A 83 -10.47 10.78 -18.51
N PHE A 84 -11.72 11.07 -18.84
CA PHE A 84 -12.48 10.32 -19.83
C PHE A 84 -12.01 10.57 -21.27
N TYR A 85 -11.79 11.83 -21.66
CA TYR A 85 -11.51 12.22 -23.04
C TYR A 85 -10.03 12.25 -23.41
N ILE A 86 -9.15 12.51 -22.44
CA ILE A 86 -7.72 12.73 -22.70
C ILE A 86 -6.86 11.73 -21.91
N GLY A 87 -7.43 11.06 -20.91
CA GLY A 87 -6.70 10.15 -20.00
C GLY A 87 -6.06 10.86 -18.80
N GLY A 88 -6.17 12.19 -18.72
CA GLY A 88 -5.58 12.96 -17.61
C GLY A 88 -6.22 12.59 -16.26
N SER A 89 -5.46 11.96 -15.37
CA SER A 89 -5.91 11.57 -14.03
C SER A 89 -5.17 12.40 -12.99
N ASN A 90 -5.83 12.72 -11.87
CA ASN A 90 -5.11 13.22 -10.71
C ASN A 90 -4.32 12.07 -10.10
N GLU A 91 -3.06 12.30 -9.78
CA GLU A 91 -2.15 11.31 -9.23
C GLU A 91 -1.58 11.80 -7.91
N LEU A 92 -1.16 10.86 -7.08
CA LEU A 92 -0.41 11.18 -5.87
C LEU A 92 1.02 11.57 -6.26
N GLU A 93 1.53 12.63 -5.64
CA GLU A 93 2.95 13.01 -5.79
C GLU A 93 3.87 11.93 -5.19
N ASP A 94 3.45 11.33 -4.07
CA ASP A 94 4.13 10.19 -3.44
C ASP A 94 3.10 9.11 -3.09
N ILE A 95 3.38 7.87 -3.51
CA ILE A 95 2.54 6.70 -3.24
C ILE A 95 2.46 6.35 -1.74
N SER A 96 3.40 6.85 -0.92
CA SER A 96 3.37 6.61 0.52
C SER A 96 2.14 7.22 1.21
N TYR A 97 1.54 8.27 0.62
CA TYR A 97 0.30 8.91 1.07
C TYR A 97 -0.94 8.03 0.91
N VAL A 98 -0.81 6.89 0.24
CA VAL A 98 -1.86 5.86 0.23
C VAL A 98 -2.09 5.31 1.65
N SER A 99 -1.04 5.30 2.46
CA SER A 99 -1.08 4.99 3.89
C SER A 99 -0.63 6.21 4.72
N ILE A 100 -0.32 6.02 6.00
CA ILE A 100 0.37 7.05 6.78
C ILE A 100 1.86 6.97 6.43
N PRO A 101 2.47 8.01 5.82
CA PRO A 101 3.89 7.99 5.51
C PRO A 101 4.73 7.89 6.79
N LYS A 102 5.89 7.22 6.69
CA LYS A 102 6.80 6.99 7.83
C LYS A 102 7.17 8.27 8.58
N GLN A 103 7.26 9.40 7.89
CA GLN A 103 7.59 10.72 8.45
C GLN A 103 6.57 11.18 9.51
N PHE A 104 5.30 10.78 9.36
CA PHE A 104 4.18 11.11 10.24
C PHE A 104 3.81 9.97 11.20
N GLU A 105 4.46 8.82 11.11
CA GLU A 105 4.14 7.61 11.87
C GLU A 105 4.92 7.53 13.20
N SER A 106 5.92 8.38 13.40
CA SER A 106 6.80 8.39 14.59
C SER A 106 6.21 9.19 15.75
N GLU A 107 6.17 8.60 16.95
CA GLU A 107 5.81 9.28 18.21
C GLU A 107 6.71 10.48 18.52
N LYS A 108 7.96 10.49 18.00
CA LYS A 108 8.90 11.61 18.16
C LYS A 108 8.52 12.83 17.30
N ASN A 109 7.64 12.67 16.30
CA ASN A 109 7.15 13.73 15.40
C ASN A 109 5.68 14.12 15.68
N ASN A 110 5.20 13.94 16.91
CA ASN A 110 3.84 14.32 17.35
C ASN A 110 3.46 15.80 17.10
N ASN A 111 4.38 16.64 16.60
CA ASN A 111 4.17 18.06 16.41
C ASN A 111 3.72 18.47 15.00
N THR A 112 3.78 17.59 14.00
CA THR A 112 3.33 17.91 12.63
C THR A 112 2.15 17.02 12.24
N PRO A 113 0.90 17.49 12.40
CA PRO A 113 -0.26 16.71 11.96
C PRO A 113 -0.28 16.57 10.44
N LEU A 114 -0.49 15.35 9.94
CA LEU A 114 -0.77 15.12 8.52
C LEU A 114 -2.19 15.61 8.21
N SER A 115 -2.29 16.81 7.66
CA SER A 115 -3.58 17.34 7.22
C SER A 115 -4.01 16.67 5.91
N ARG A 116 -5.19 16.04 5.92
CA ARG A 116 -5.89 15.56 4.71
C ARG A 116 -7.08 16.45 4.33
N PHE A 117 -7.14 17.66 4.90
CA PHE A 117 -8.26 18.56 4.65
C PHE A 117 -8.35 18.93 3.16
N GLY A 118 -9.56 18.87 2.61
CA GLY A 118 -9.80 19.10 1.18
C GLY A 118 -9.44 17.93 0.26
N PHE A 119 -8.79 16.87 0.77
CA PHE A 119 -8.47 15.71 -0.03
C PHE A 119 -9.71 14.84 -0.23
N ARG A 120 -10.19 14.77 -1.47
CA ARG A 120 -11.36 13.99 -1.85
C ARG A 120 -10.95 12.74 -2.59
N THR A 121 -11.56 11.62 -2.25
CA THR A 121 -11.31 10.32 -2.89
C THR A 121 -12.61 9.73 -3.41
N VAL A 122 -12.46 8.82 -4.37
CA VAL A 122 -13.54 7.97 -4.88
C VAL A 122 -13.08 6.53 -4.76
N SER A 123 -13.91 5.69 -4.15
CA SER A 123 -13.74 4.24 -4.17
C SER A 123 -13.94 3.74 -5.59
N THR A 124 -13.05 2.87 -6.07
CA THR A 124 -13.08 2.40 -7.45
C THR A 124 -13.40 0.93 -7.55
N GLY A 125 -12.46 0.07 -7.20
CA GLY A 125 -12.61 -1.38 -7.31
C GLY A 125 -11.82 -2.14 -6.26
N LEU A 126 -11.65 -3.42 -6.51
CA LEU A 126 -11.01 -4.36 -5.60
C LEU A 126 -9.77 -4.95 -6.27
N LEU A 127 -8.68 -5.06 -5.50
CA LEU A 127 -7.45 -5.71 -5.91
C LEU A 127 -7.28 -7.00 -5.11
N ASN A 128 -7.38 -8.13 -5.80
CA ASN A 128 -7.15 -9.45 -5.23
C ASN A 128 -5.67 -9.80 -5.27
N ILE A 129 -5.07 -10.03 -4.10
CA ILE A 129 -3.66 -10.37 -3.96
C ILE A 129 -3.51 -11.70 -3.25
N ARG A 130 -2.57 -12.50 -3.74
CA ARG A 130 -2.12 -13.73 -3.10
C ARG A 130 -0.68 -13.56 -2.66
N LEU A 131 -0.42 -13.75 -1.36
CA LEU A 131 0.92 -13.65 -0.78
C LEU A 131 1.36 -15.01 -0.24
N ASN A 132 2.57 -15.42 -0.62
CA ASN A 132 3.28 -16.51 0.03
C ASN A 132 4.42 -15.89 0.83
N VAL A 133 4.36 -16.00 2.16
CA VAL A 133 5.34 -15.39 3.05
C VAL A 133 6.15 -16.48 3.74
N VAL A 134 7.48 -16.43 3.58
CA VAL A 134 8.43 -17.34 4.21
C VAL A 134 9.42 -16.53 5.03
N PHE A 135 9.63 -16.91 6.29
CA PHE A 135 10.63 -16.29 7.15
C PHE A 135 11.79 -17.24 7.41
N GLN A 136 13.00 -16.79 7.07
CA GLN A 136 14.25 -17.50 7.32
C GLN A 136 14.91 -16.99 8.63
N SER A 137 14.14 -16.83 9.70
CA SER A 137 14.65 -16.48 11.02
C SER A 137 13.65 -16.86 12.11
N GLN A 138 14.06 -17.76 13.01
CA GLN A 138 13.21 -18.20 14.12
C GLN A 138 13.00 -17.09 15.15
N THR A 139 14.01 -16.26 15.42
CA THR A 139 13.91 -15.18 16.42
C THR A 139 12.91 -14.12 15.98
N LEU A 140 13.01 -13.66 14.72
CA LEU A 140 12.09 -12.67 14.15
C LEU A 140 10.65 -13.20 14.12
N ALA A 141 10.45 -14.45 13.69
CA ALA A 141 9.13 -15.07 13.66
C ALA A 141 8.49 -15.19 15.05
N MET A 142 9.27 -15.59 16.06
CA MET A 142 8.79 -15.72 17.44
C MET A 142 8.43 -14.37 18.05
N GLU A 143 9.22 -13.32 17.82
CA GLU A 143 8.94 -12.01 18.40
C GLU A 143 7.73 -11.33 17.75
N HIS A 144 7.52 -11.49 16.45
CA HIS A 144 6.30 -11.04 15.79
C HIS A 144 5.06 -11.78 16.30
N THR A 145 5.16 -13.09 16.54
CA THR A 145 4.08 -13.89 17.16
C THR A 145 3.73 -13.35 18.55
N LYS A 146 4.72 -13.02 19.38
CA LYS A 146 4.49 -12.40 20.70
C LYS A 146 3.77 -11.05 20.60
N ARG A 147 4.16 -10.20 19.65
CA ARG A 147 3.52 -8.88 19.42
C ARG A 147 2.05 -9.01 18.98
N VAL A 148 1.72 -9.98 18.13
CA VAL A 148 0.34 -10.23 17.70
C VAL A 148 -0.52 -10.73 18.87
N GLY A 149 0.01 -11.67 19.67
CA GLY A 149 -0.68 -12.18 20.86
C GLY A 149 -0.92 -11.12 21.94
N ALA A 150 0.00 -10.17 22.11
CA ALA A 150 -0.14 -9.08 23.06
C ALA A 150 -1.18 -8.00 22.66
N ARG A 151 -1.55 -7.92 21.37
CA ARG A 151 -2.58 -6.99 20.87
C ARG A 151 -4.00 -7.57 20.88
N SER A 152 -4.13 -8.86 21.15
CA SER A 152 -5.41 -9.61 21.14
C SER A 152 -5.92 -9.95 22.55
N ALA A 153 -5.25 -9.46 23.59
CA ALA A 153 -5.64 -9.49 25.00
C ALA A 153 -5.93 -8.07 25.51
#